data_AF-A0A2H0TKT2-F1
#
_entry.id   AF-A0A2H0TKT2-F1
#
_cell.length_a   1.000
_cell.length_b   1.000
_cell.length_c   1.000
_cell.angle_alpha   90.00
_cell.angle_beta   90.00
_cell.angle_gamma   90.00
#
_symmetry.space_group_name_H-M   'P 1'
#
loop_
_entity.id
_entity.type
_entity.pdbx_description
1 polymer ?
#
loop_
_entity_poly.entity_id
_entity_poly.type
_entity_poly.pdbx_seq_one_letter_code
_entity_poly.pdbx_strand_id
1 'polypeptide(L)'
;MEPMRKILILLTIFVIMIVAGVLIYQNLGKKPEEKVMEKILENPKGEPSVPYGASKKVAITIAFRDFRDEEYFVPKEILAKAGAEIKTASNKIGTAIGADGGEVEIDLLVNELKPADFDAVVFIGGPGCLENLDNENSYRVVKETISQDKILAAICIAPAILAKAGVLEGKKATVWSSPLDKSAVKILQEQETIYQDEEVVVDGKIVTGNGPGASRKFAEAIVELLK
;
A
#
# COMPACT_ATOMS: atom_id res chain seq x y z
N MET A 1 55.42 -33.13 -14.32
CA MET A 1 54.37 -32.61 -15.22
C MET A 1 52.95 -32.88 -14.72
N GLU A 2 52.66 -34.07 -14.17
CA GLU A 2 51.36 -34.42 -13.55
C GLU A 2 50.76 -33.40 -12.55
N PRO A 3 51.48 -32.89 -11.54
CA PRO A 3 50.87 -32.04 -10.51
C PRO A 3 50.47 -30.64 -11.02
N MET A 4 51.28 -30.05 -11.92
CA MET A 4 50.94 -28.76 -12.55
C MET A 4 49.68 -28.85 -13.41
N ARG A 5 49.47 -29.98 -14.10
CA ARG A 5 48.28 -30.18 -14.93
C ARG A 5 47.01 -30.26 -14.09
N LYS A 6 47.07 -30.89 -12.91
CA LYS A 6 45.94 -30.96 -11.97
C LYS A 6 45.60 -29.60 -11.36
N ILE A 7 46.61 -28.81 -11.01
CA ILE A 7 46.41 -27.43 -10.50
C ILE A 7 45.77 -26.54 -11.56
N LEU A 8 46.23 -26.63 -12.81
CA LEU A 8 45.66 -25.86 -13.92
C LEU A 8 44.20 -26.23 -14.19
N ILE A 9 43.85 -27.52 -14.13
CA ILE A 9 42.47 -28.00 -14.27
C ILE A 9 41.59 -27.46 -13.14
N LEU A 10 42.07 -27.51 -11.89
CA LEU A 10 41.31 -27.04 -10.73
C LEU A 10 41.05 -25.52 -10.80
N LEU A 11 42.05 -24.73 -11.19
CA LEU A 11 41.91 -23.29 -11.42
C LEU A 11 40.90 -22.99 -12.54
N THR A 12 40.93 -23.77 -13.62
CA THR A 12 39.99 -23.60 -14.73
C THR A 12 38.55 -23.86 -14.28
N ILE A 13 38.30 -24.92 -13.51
CA ILE A 13 36.98 -25.24 -12.95
C ILE A 13 36.51 -24.15 -12.01
N PHE A 14 37.39 -23.62 -11.16
CA PHE A 14 37.07 -22.55 -10.22
C PHE A 14 36.67 -21.25 -10.93
N VAL A 15 37.37 -20.87 -12.00
CA VAL A 15 37.02 -19.70 -12.82
C VAL A 15 35.66 -19.90 -13.50
N ILE A 16 35.39 -21.09 -14.04
CA ILE A 16 34.09 -21.41 -14.66
C ILE A 16 32.95 -21.29 -13.64
N MET A 17 33.15 -21.76 -12.41
CA MET A 17 32.16 -21.64 -11.33
C MET A 17 31.85 -20.19 -10.96
N ILE A 18 32.87 -19.32 -10.89
CA ILE A 18 32.68 -17.88 -10.61
C ILE A 18 31.92 -17.23 -11.75
N VAL A 19 32.32 -17.47 -13.00
CA VAL A 19 31.65 -16.89 -14.18
C VAL A 19 30.20 -17.36 -14.26
N ALA A 20 29.93 -18.65 -14.04
CA ALA A 20 28.57 -19.18 -13.99
C ALA A 20 27.75 -18.54 -12.84
N GLY A 21 28.34 -18.38 -11.66
CA GLY A 21 27.69 -17.71 -10.53
C GLY A 21 27.33 -16.25 -10.82
N VAL A 22 28.22 -15.49 -11.47
CA VAL A 22 27.97 -14.11 -11.88
C VAL A 22 26.90 -14.03 -12.96
N LEU A 23 26.92 -14.94 -13.95
CA LEU A 23 25.89 -15.00 -14.98
C LEU A 23 24.52 -15.38 -14.40
N ILE A 24 24.47 -16.31 -13.45
CA ILE A 24 23.25 -16.66 -12.73
C ILE A 24 22.76 -15.46 -11.92
N TYR A 25 23.64 -14.77 -11.19
CA TYR A 25 23.29 -13.57 -10.43
C TYR A 25 22.75 -12.44 -11.32
N GLN A 26 23.34 -12.25 -12.50
CA GLN A 26 22.86 -11.27 -13.48
C GLN A 26 21.52 -11.68 -14.13
N ASN A 27 21.22 -12.99 -14.20
CA ASN A 27 20.00 -13.53 -14.80
C ASN A 27 18.86 -13.72 -13.80
N LEU A 28 19.15 -13.68 -12.49
CA LEU A 28 18.18 -13.48 -11.42
C LEU A 28 17.74 -12.01 -11.50
N GLY A 29 16.82 -11.72 -12.43
CA GLY A 29 16.43 -10.35 -12.77
C GLY A 29 16.04 -9.48 -11.57
N LYS A 30 16.05 -8.16 -11.80
CA LYS A 30 15.70 -7.09 -10.85
C LYS A 30 14.61 -7.49 -9.86
N LYS A 31 14.78 -7.07 -8.60
CA LYS A 31 13.82 -7.35 -7.54
C LYS A 31 12.42 -6.83 -7.93
N PRO A 32 11.32 -7.44 -7.44
CA PRO A 32 9.96 -7.00 -7.77
C PRO A 32 9.74 -5.49 -7.58
N GLU A 33 10.29 -4.93 -6.50
CA GLU A 33 10.30 -3.49 -6.19
C GLU A 33 10.91 -2.62 -7.31
N GLU A 34 12.01 -3.07 -7.91
CA GLU A 34 12.69 -2.35 -8.99
C GLU A 34 11.91 -2.44 -10.31
N LYS A 35 11.23 -3.56 -10.58
CA LYS A 35 10.38 -3.73 -11.78
C LYS A 35 9.12 -2.90 -11.70
N VAL A 36 8.49 -2.83 -10.51
CA VAL A 36 7.36 -1.96 -10.24
C VAL A 36 7.78 -0.50 -10.42
N MET A 37 8.94 -0.13 -9.87
CA MET A 37 9.49 1.23 -10.00
C MET A 37 9.78 1.61 -11.47
N GLU A 38 10.40 0.72 -12.25
CA GLU A 38 10.68 0.96 -13.67
C GLU A 38 9.41 1.21 -14.48
N LYS A 39 8.35 0.41 -14.22
CA LYS A 39 7.03 0.58 -14.85
C LYS A 39 6.32 1.88 -14.41
N ILE A 40 6.57 2.37 -13.20
CA ILE A 40 6.04 3.65 -12.70
C ILE A 40 6.75 4.83 -13.38
N LEU A 41 8.06 4.73 -13.61
CA LEU A 41 8.86 5.78 -14.24
C LEU A 41 8.59 5.94 -15.75
N GLU A 42 8.09 4.90 -16.43
CA GLU A 42 7.79 4.94 -17.88
C GLU A 42 6.53 5.75 -18.26
N ASN A 43 5.73 6.26 -17.30
CA ASN A 43 4.46 6.93 -17.59
C ASN A 43 4.42 8.39 -17.08
N PRO A 44 4.98 9.38 -17.82
CA PRO A 44 5.22 10.73 -17.34
C PRO A 44 4.03 11.65 -17.62
N LYS A 45 2.89 11.43 -16.99
CA LYS A 45 1.81 12.45 -16.97
C LYS A 45 1.64 12.99 -15.56
N GLY A 46 2.25 14.16 -15.35
CA GLY A 46 1.99 15.08 -14.25
C GLY A 46 2.72 14.73 -12.96
N GLU A 47 3.97 15.18 -12.83
CA GLU A 47 4.56 15.32 -11.49
C GLU A 47 3.76 16.36 -10.70
N PRO A 48 3.30 16.07 -9.48
CA PRO A 48 2.76 17.09 -8.60
C PRO A 48 3.90 18.06 -8.26
N SER A 49 3.94 19.19 -8.96
CA SER A 49 4.79 20.31 -8.60
C SER A 49 4.08 21.10 -7.51
N VAL A 50 4.65 21.03 -6.30
CA VAL A 50 4.71 22.06 -5.24
C VAL A 50 4.82 21.35 -3.89
N PRO A 51 5.95 21.46 -3.16
CA PRO A 51 5.98 21.16 -1.73
C PRO A 51 5.26 22.29 -0.97
N TYR A 52 4.20 21.94 -0.22
CA TYR A 52 3.50 22.89 0.67
C TYR A 52 4.15 22.98 2.06
N GLY A 53 3.91 24.10 2.75
CA GLY A 53 4.43 24.41 4.08
C GLY A 53 3.91 23.50 5.19
N ALA A 54 4.74 23.35 6.24
CA ALA A 54 4.63 22.38 7.35
C ALA A 54 4.47 20.92 6.89
N SER A 55 5.48 20.08 7.17
CA SER A 55 5.46 18.66 6.81
C SER A 55 4.23 17.96 7.41
N LYS A 56 3.36 17.45 6.54
CA LYS A 56 2.17 16.67 6.89
C LYS A 56 2.56 15.26 7.30
N LYS A 57 1.80 14.63 8.18
CA LYS A 57 2.05 13.24 8.62
C LYS A 57 0.94 12.33 8.15
N VAL A 58 1.29 11.21 7.52
CA VAL A 58 0.33 10.21 7.04
C VAL A 58 0.68 8.84 7.59
N ALA A 59 -0.31 8.18 8.19
CA ALA A 59 -0.20 6.77 8.53
C ALA A 59 -0.81 5.91 7.42
N ILE A 60 -0.03 4.96 6.89
CA ILE A 60 -0.51 3.95 5.94
C ILE A 60 -0.58 2.61 6.66
N THR A 61 -1.79 2.06 6.77
CA THR A 61 -2.09 0.80 7.45
C THR A 61 -2.16 -0.33 6.43
N ILE A 62 -1.34 -1.37 6.63
CA ILE A 62 -1.27 -2.56 5.78
C ILE A 62 -1.38 -3.84 6.60
N ALA A 63 -1.87 -4.92 5.99
CA ALA A 63 -1.77 -6.25 6.59
C ALA A 63 -0.31 -6.72 6.60
N PHE A 64 0.12 -7.43 7.65
CA PHE A 64 1.50 -7.91 7.77
C PHE A 64 1.88 -8.93 6.67
N ARG A 65 0.88 -9.63 6.13
CA ARG A 65 0.99 -10.54 4.99
C ARG A 65 -0.07 -10.19 3.96
N ASP A 66 0.28 -10.32 2.69
CA ASP A 66 -0.63 -10.25 1.56
C ASP A 66 -1.41 -8.94 1.49
N PHE A 67 -0.78 -7.81 1.85
CA PHE A 67 -1.25 -6.50 1.42
C PHE A 67 -1.03 -6.35 -0.09
N ARG A 68 -1.79 -5.49 -0.76
CA ARG A 68 -1.60 -5.25 -2.20
C ARG A 68 -0.47 -4.25 -2.43
N ASP A 69 0.61 -4.71 -3.08
CA ASP A 69 1.84 -3.96 -3.32
C ASP A 69 1.60 -2.62 -3.99
N GLU A 70 0.90 -2.58 -5.13
CA GLU A 70 0.67 -1.34 -5.88
C GLU A 70 -0.14 -0.32 -5.08
N GLU A 71 -1.09 -0.79 -4.27
CA GLU A 71 -1.93 0.05 -3.43
C GLU A 71 -1.15 0.65 -2.25
N TYR A 72 0.00 0.08 -1.88
CA TYR A 72 0.90 0.66 -0.87
C TYR A 72 1.99 1.55 -1.50
N PHE A 73 2.78 1.00 -2.43
CA PHE A 73 3.98 1.66 -2.94
C PHE A 73 3.66 2.92 -3.75
N VAL A 74 2.61 2.89 -4.58
CA VAL A 74 2.22 4.05 -5.39
C VAL A 74 1.73 5.21 -4.52
N PRO A 75 0.78 5.02 -3.57
CA PRO A 75 0.39 6.12 -2.70
C PRO A 75 1.50 6.61 -1.80
N LYS A 76 2.33 5.72 -1.23
CA LYS A 76 3.49 6.12 -0.42
C LYS A 76 4.43 7.04 -1.19
N GLU A 77 4.78 6.70 -2.43
CA GLU A 77 5.68 7.49 -3.25
C GLU A 77 5.09 8.87 -3.57
N ILE A 78 3.82 8.92 -3.99
CA ILE A 78 3.14 10.18 -4.35
C ILE A 78 3.00 11.10 -3.13
N LEU A 79 2.58 10.56 -1.98
CA LEU A 79 2.44 11.32 -0.74
C LEU A 79 3.79 11.82 -0.23
N ALA A 80 4.84 10.99 -0.27
CA ALA A 80 6.18 11.40 0.11
C ALA A 80 6.75 12.49 -0.82
N LYS A 81 6.54 12.37 -2.14
CA LYS A 81 6.92 13.42 -3.12
C LYS A 81 6.16 14.73 -2.89
N ALA A 82 4.95 14.68 -2.36
CA ALA A 82 4.19 15.85 -1.95
C ALA A 82 4.65 16.45 -0.59
N GLY A 83 5.66 15.86 0.06
CA GLY A 83 6.26 16.37 1.29
C GLY A 83 5.69 15.78 2.59
N ALA A 84 4.86 14.74 2.50
CA ALA A 84 4.33 14.05 3.68
C ALA A 84 5.37 13.10 4.31
N GLU A 85 5.49 13.15 5.63
CA GLU A 85 6.16 12.12 6.43
C GLU A 85 5.23 10.90 6.53
N ILE A 86 5.70 9.74 6.07
CA ILE A 86 4.93 8.51 6.06
C ILE A 86 5.35 7.60 7.22
N LYS A 87 4.36 7.11 7.97
CA LYS A 87 4.50 6.00 8.91
C LYS A 87 3.68 4.81 8.46
N THR A 88 4.24 3.62 8.51
CA THR A 88 3.54 2.39 8.15
C THR A 88 3.10 1.64 9.40
N ALA A 89 1.79 1.42 9.53
CA ALA A 89 1.21 0.65 10.61
C ALA A 89 0.75 -0.73 10.13
N SER A 90 0.80 -1.72 11.02
CA SER A 90 0.30 -3.06 10.72
C SER A 90 -0.19 -3.79 11.97
N ASN A 91 -0.73 -5.00 11.81
CA ASN A 91 -1.13 -5.87 12.91
C ASN A 91 0.07 -6.55 13.60
N LYS A 92 1.29 -6.38 13.09
CA LYS A 92 2.53 -6.92 13.67
C LYS A 92 3.76 -6.06 13.28
N ILE A 93 4.76 -5.99 14.16
CA ILE A 93 6.07 -5.33 13.89
C ILE A 93 6.99 -6.28 13.11
N GLY A 94 7.83 -5.70 12.25
CA GLY A 94 8.86 -6.36 11.44
C GLY A 94 8.68 -6.05 9.96
N THR A 95 9.19 -6.94 9.11
CA THR A 95 9.05 -6.84 7.66
C THR A 95 7.72 -7.47 7.21
N ALA A 96 6.76 -6.65 6.84
CA ALA A 96 5.55 -7.09 6.16
C ALA A 96 5.85 -7.45 4.71
N ILE A 97 5.15 -8.45 4.17
CA ILE A 97 5.34 -8.95 2.80
C ILE A 97 4.04 -8.84 2.02
N GLY A 98 4.09 -8.15 0.88
CA GLY A 98 2.98 -7.97 -0.04
C GLY A 98 2.67 -9.24 -0.81
N ALA A 99 1.48 -9.29 -1.42
CA ALA A 99 1.01 -10.43 -2.21
C ALA A 99 1.93 -10.71 -3.42
N ASP A 100 2.62 -9.70 -3.92
CA ASP A 100 3.57 -9.80 -5.04
C ASP A 100 5.04 -9.76 -4.57
N GLY A 101 5.26 -9.87 -3.25
CA GLY A 101 6.56 -10.06 -2.62
C GLY A 101 7.32 -8.79 -2.23
N GLY A 102 6.70 -7.60 -2.32
CA GLY A 102 7.30 -6.37 -1.83
C GLY A 102 7.44 -6.37 -0.31
N GLU A 103 8.54 -5.80 0.18
CA GLU A 103 8.88 -5.79 1.60
C GLU A 103 8.71 -4.39 2.21
N VAL A 104 8.15 -4.33 3.42
CA VAL A 104 7.90 -3.08 4.12
C VAL A 104 8.19 -3.23 5.60
N GLU A 105 9.10 -2.39 6.12
CA GLU A 105 9.33 -2.28 7.56
C GLU A 105 8.16 -1.54 8.24
N ILE A 106 7.60 -2.15 9.29
CA ILE A 106 6.50 -1.59 10.06
C ILE A 106 7.02 -0.69 11.18
N ASP A 107 6.57 0.57 11.18
CA ASP A 107 6.95 1.57 12.18
C ASP A 107 6.21 1.39 13.52
N LEU A 108 4.93 1.02 13.48
CA LEU A 108 4.06 0.93 14.65
C LEU A 108 2.92 -0.08 14.47
N LEU A 109 2.31 -0.50 15.57
CA LEU A 109 1.12 -1.36 15.53
C LEU A 109 -0.16 -0.54 15.35
N VAL A 110 -1.18 -1.12 14.71
CA VAL A 110 -2.52 -0.49 14.56
C VAL A 110 -3.17 -0.21 15.92
N ASN A 111 -2.93 -1.04 16.93
CA ASN A 111 -3.44 -0.80 18.28
C ASN A 111 -2.71 0.34 19.03
N GLU A 112 -1.53 0.76 18.56
CA GLU A 112 -0.75 1.88 19.08
C GLU A 112 -0.93 3.16 18.25
N LEU A 113 -1.52 3.05 17.05
CA LEU A 113 -1.76 4.18 16.16
C LEU A 113 -2.76 5.16 16.79
N LYS A 114 -2.31 6.41 16.95
CA LYS A 114 -3.12 7.53 17.43
C LYS A 114 -3.39 8.50 16.27
N PRO A 115 -4.62 8.59 15.75
CA PRO A 115 -4.93 9.47 14.62
C PRO A 115 -4.58 10.94 14.86
N ALA A 116 -4.50 11.38 16.12
CA ALA A 116 -4.19 12.76 16.48
C ALA A 116 -2.79 13.20 16.03
N ASP A 117 -1.87 12.24 15.89
CA ASP A 117 -0.47 12.47 15.50
C ASP A 117 -0.32 12.59 13.97
N PHE A 118 -1.40 12.39 13.20
CA PHE A 118 -1.42 12.37 11.75
C PHE A 118 -2.42 13.38 11.17
N ASP A 119 -2.22 13.75 9.92
CA ASP A 119 -3.16 14.51 9.10
C ASP A 119 -4.06 13.58 8.29
N ALA A 120 -3.57 12.38 7.94
CA ALA A 120 -4.34 11.35 7.26
C ALA A 120 -4.03 9.93 7.79
N VAL A 121 -5.03 9.07 7.76
CA VAL A 121 -4.91 7.62 7.96
C VAL A 121 -5.44 6.90 6.72
N VAL A 122 -4.64 6.01 6.15
CA VAL A 122 -4.91 5.30 4.90
C VAL A 122 -4.93 3.80 5.17
N PHE A 123 -5.97 3.08 4.74
CA PHE A 123 -6.02 1.62 4.80
C PHE A 123 -5.85 0.99 3.42
N ILE A 124 -4.87 0.09 3.30
CA ILE A 124 -4.57 -0.63 2.05
C ILE A 124 -5.29 -1.96 2.03
N GLY A 125 -5.75 -2.37 0.85
CA GLY A 125 -6.38 -3.66 0.63
C GLY A 125 -5.37 -4.80 0.44
N GLY A 126 -5.78 -5.77 -0.36
CA GLY A 126 -5.05 -7.03 -0.57
C GLY A 126 -5.71 -8.23 0.12
N PRO A 127 -5.35 -9.45 -0.28
CA PRO A 127 -5.95 -10.68 0.25
C PRO A 127 -5.90 -10.79 1.78
N GLY A 128 -4.81 -10.34 2.41
CA GLY A 128 -4.63 -10.41 3.86
C GLY A 128 -5.36 -9.31 4.65
N CYS A 129 -5.95 -8.32 3.96
CA CYS A 129 -6.52 -7.12 4.60
C CYS A 129 -7.60 -7.47 5.63
N LEU A 130 -8.68 -8.15 5.23
CA LEU A 130 -9.80 -8.37 6.16
C LEU A 130 -9.42 -9.31 7.29
N GLU A 131 -8.68 -10.39 7.01
CA GLU A 131 -8.24 -11.33 8.04
C GLU A 131 -7.43 -10.65 9.16
N ASN A 132 -6.59 -9.68 8.80
CA ASN A 132 -5.62 -9.09 9.73
C ASN A 132 -6.05 -7.73 10.29
N LEU A 133 -6.88 -6.99 9.57
CA LEU A 133 -7.23 -5.60 9.90
C LEU A 133 -8.73 -5.39 10.15
N ASP A 134 -9.62 -6.33 9.83
CA ASP A 134 -11.06 -6.18 10.11
C ASP A 134 -11.37 -6.54 11.57
N ASN A 135 -11.01 -5.64 12.49
CA ASN A 135 -11.16 -5.84 13.93
C ASN A 135 -11.30 -4.51 14.69
N GLU A 136 -11.59 -4.62 16.00
CA GLU A 136 -11.85 -3.48 16.89
C GLU A 136 -10.73 -2.43 16.94
N ASN A 137 -9.46 -2.83 16.79
CA ASN A 137 -8.37 -1.84 16.78
C ASN A 137 -8.45 -0.93 15.54
N SER A 138 -8.76 -1.50 14.37
CA SER A 138 -8.96 -0.72 13.15
C SER A 138 -10.24 0.12 13.24
N TYR A 139 -11.33 -0.43 13.79
CA TYR A 139 -12.57 0.32 13.96
C TYR A 139 -12.40 1.52 14.89
N ARG A 140 -11.63 1.35 15.98
CA ARG A 140 -11.22 2.45 16.86
C ARG A 140 -10.48 3.53 16.09
N VAL A 141 -9.43 3.15 15.34
CA VAL A 141 -8.63 4.09 14.52
C VAL A 141 -9.51 4.85 13.53
N VAL A 142 -10.38 4.14 12.82
CA VAL A 142 -11.32 4.72 11.84
C VAL A 142 -12.23 5.77 12.49
N LYS A 143 -12.90 5.42 13.60
CA LYS A 143 -13.81 6.32 14.32
C LYS A 143 -13.07 7.53 14.88
N GLU A 144 -11.90 7.31 15.48
CA GLU A 144 -11.07 8.39 16.03
C GLU A 144 -10.61 9.36 14.93
N THR A 145 -10.19 8.85 13.77
CA THR A 145 -9.75 9.66 12.61
C THR A 145 -10.84 10.64 12.19
N ILE A 146 -12.08 10.18 12.04
CA ILE A 146 -13.22 11.03 11.69
C ILE A 146 -13.56 12.01 12.82
N SER A 147 -13.59 11.55 14.07
CA SER A 147 -13.93 12.40 15.21
C SER A 147 -12.95 13.57 15.42
N GLN A 148 -11.71 13.41 14.94
CA GLN A 148 -10.64 14.40 15.01
C GLN A 148 -10.51 15.22 13.72
N ASP A 149 -11.49 15.11 12.82
CA ASP A 149 -11.55 15.86 11.56
C ASP A 149 -10.28 15.65 10.69
N LYS A 150 -9.73 14.44 10.72
CA LYS A 150 -8.58 14.00 9.91
C LYS A 150 -9.06 13.35 8.61
N ILE A 151 -8.15 13.25 7.64
CA ILE A 151 -8.44 12.54 6.39
C ILE A 151 -8.44 11.04 6.66
N LEU A 152 -9.49 10.37 6.23
CA LEU A 152 -9.61 8.92 6.29
C LEU A 152 -9.70 8.36 4.87
N ALA A 153 -8.76 7.49 4.51
CA ALA A 153 -8.72 6.93 3.17
C ALA A 153 -8.67 5.39 3.21
N ALA A 154 -9.28 4.73 2.23
CA ALA A 154 -9.16 3.29 2.07
C ALA A 154 -9.27 2.85 0.60
N ILE A 155 -8.56 1.82 0.20
CA ILE A 155 -8.57 1.34 -1.19
C ILE A 155 -8.85 -0.17 -1.26
N CYS A 156 -9.45 -0.58 -2.37
CA CYS A 156 -9.74 -1.96 -2.71
C CYS A 156 -10.74 -2.58 -1.73
N ILE A 157 -10.37 -3.63 -0.99
CA ILE A 157 -11.26 -4.28 -0.02
C ILE A 157 -11.34 -3.52 1.32
N ALA A 158 -10.39 -2.64 1.61
CA ALA A 158 -10.29 -1.92 2.88
C ALA A 158 -11.47 -0.98 3.22
N PRO A 159 -12.18 -0.34 2.26
CA PRO A 159 -13.42 0.40 2.55
C PRO A 159 -14.49 -0.41 3.29
N ALA A 160 -14.47 -1.75 3.20
CA ALA A 160 -15.36 -2.60 4.00
C ALA A 160 -15.11 -2.45 5.52
N ILE A 161 -13.86 -2.20 5.95
CA ILE A 161 -13.52 -1.93 7.36
C ILE A 161 -14.15 -0.62 7.81
N LEU A 162 -14.15 0.40 6.94
CA LEU A 162 -14.73 1.70 7.21
C LEU A 162 -16.25 1.62 7.31
N ALA A 163 -16.89 0.85 6.41
CA ALA A 163 -18.32 0.56 6.44
C ALA A 163 -18.71 -0.12 7.77
N LYS A 164 -18.00 -1.19 8.15
CA LYS A 164 -18.25 -1.93 9.40
C LYS A 164 -17.99 -1.12 10.67
N ALA A 165 -17.09 -0.13 10.59
CA ALA A 165 -16.89 0.83 11.67
C ALA A 165 -18.04 1.85 11.78
N GLY A 166 -18.98 1.89 10.83
CA GLY A 166 -20.15 2.76 10.81
C GLY A 166 -19.88 4.18 10.32
N VAL A 167 -18.67 4.50 9.84
CA VAL A 167 -18.33 5.88 9.43
C VAL A 167 -18.79 6.22 8.00
N LEU A 168 -19.30 5.23 7.27
CA LEU A 168 -19.79 5.40 5.89
C LEU A 168 -21.33 5.44 5.79
N GLU A 169 -22.06 5.39 6.90
CA GLU A 169 -23.53 5.49 6.92
C GLU A 169 -23.98 6.80 6.23
N GLY A 170 -24.78 6.68 5.17
CA GLY A 170 -25.24 7.81 4.36
C GLY A 170 -24.16 8.54 3.56
N LYS A 171 -22.92 8.04 3.52
CA LYS A 171 -21.80 8.58 2.75
C LYS A 171 -21.65 7.91 1.40
N LYS A 172 -21.09 8.63 0.43
CA LYS A 172 -20.67 8.05 -0.85
C LYS A 172 -19.31 7.38 -0.70
N ALA A 173 -19.19 6.17 -1.20
CA ALA A 173 -17.91 5.46 -1.25
C ALA A 173 -17.88 4.45 -2.39
N THR A 174 -16.67 4.04 -2.77
CA THR A 174 -16.44 2.87 -3.63
C THR A 174 -15.65 1.81 -2.88
N VAL A 175 -15.57 0.60 -3.46
CA VAL A 175 -14.89 -0.56 -2.90
C VAL A 175 -14.55 -1.52 -4.05
N TRP A 176 -13.58 -2.40 -3.82
CA TRP A 176 -13.24 -3.45 -4.77
C TRP A 176 -14.44 -4.32 -5.09
N SER A 177 -14.65 -4.54 -6.39
CA SER A 177 -15.67 -5.43 -6.88
C SER A 177 -15.24 -6.00 -8.23
N SER A 178 -15.71 -7.20 -8.54
CA SER A 178 -15.52 -7.82 -9.85
C SER A 178 -16.82 -8.48 -10.31
N PRO A 179 -16.94 -8.92 -11.58
CA PRO A 179 -18.09 -9.71 -12.01
C PRO A 179 -18.27 -11.02 -11.23
N LEU A 180 -17.19 -11.56 -10.66
CA LEU A 180 -17.19 -12.83 -9.91
C LEU A 180 -17.40 -12.63 -8.41
N ASP A 181 -17.08 -11.45 -7.88
CA ASP A 181 -17.20 -11.15 -6.47
C ASP A 181 -17.71 -9.71 -6.24
N LYS A 182 -18.93 -9.63 -5.70
CA LYS A 182 -19.60 -8.39 -5.28
C LYS A 182 -19.81 -8.32 -3.77
N SER A 183 -19.15 -9.18 -2.99
CA SER A 183 -19.33 -9.28 -1.53
C SER A 183 -19.03 -7.95 -0.83
N ALA A 184 -17.96 -7.26 -1.21
CA ALA A 184 -17.60 -5.98 -0.61
C ALA A 184 -18.64 -4.88 -0.87
N VAL A 185 -19.25 -4.86 -2.06
CA VAL A 185 -20.34 -3.93 -2.38
C VAL A 185 -21.54 -4.17 -1.46
N LYS A 186 -21.88 -5.45 -1.20
CA LYS A 186 -22.95 -5.81 -0.26
C LYS A 186 -22.64 -5.34 1.15
N ILE A 187 -21.40 -5.49 1.63
CA ILE A 187 -20.98 -4.99 2.95
C ILE A 187 -21.24 -3.48 3.07
N LEU A 188 -20.88 -2.70 2.05
CA LEU A 188 -21.15 -1.25 2.04
C LEU A 188 -22.66 -0.97 2.10
N GLN A 189 -23.45 -1.64 1.27
CA GLN A 189 -24.90 -1.43 1.21
C GLN A 189 -25.62 -1.83 2.50
N GLU A 190 -25.19 -2.92 3.16
CA GLU A 190 -25.71 -3.37 4.45
C GLU A 190 -25.42 -2.37 5.59
N GLN A 191 -24.41 -1.51 5.42
CA GLN A 191 -24.08 -0.42 6.35
C GLN A 191 -24.57 0.94 5.82
N GLU A 192 -25.60 0.93 4.97
CA GLU A 192 -26.26 2.13 4.42
C GLU A 192 -25.31 3.10 3.70
N THR A 193 -24.19 2.59 3.18
CA THR A 193 -23.26 3.35 2.35
C THR A 193 -23.82 3.50 0.93
N ILE A 194 -23.72 4.70 0.37
CA ILE A 194 -24.15 5.00 -1.01
C ILE A 194 -23.02 4.60 -1.98
N TYR A 195 -22.98 3.32 -2.35
CA TYR A 195 -21.98 2.78 -3.29
C TYR A 195 -21.97 3.55 -4.63
N GLN A 196 -20.77 3.93 -5.09
CA GLN A 196 -20.52 4.45 -6.44
C GLN A 196 -19.55 3.51 -7.18
N ASP A 197 -19.90 3.19 -8.43
CA ASP A 197 -19.05 2.39 -9.31
C ASP A 197 -18.02 3.27 -10.03
N GLU A 198 -17.14 3.90 -9.24
CA GLU A 198 -16.11 4.83 -9.69
C GLU A 198 -14.72 4.36 -9.22
N GLU A 199 -13.65 4.79 -9.91
CA GLU A 199 -12.29 4.44 -9.50
C GLU A 199 -11.92 5.01 -8.12
N VAL A 200 -12.31 6.26 -7.88
CA VAL A 200 -12.06 7.00 -6.63
C VAL A 200 -13.28 7.83 -6.30
N VAL A 201 -13.73 7.79 -5.05
CA VAL A 201 -14.82 8.60 -4.53
C VAL A 201 -14.30 9.43 -3.36
N VAL A 202 -14.60 10.73 -3.39
CA VAL A 202 -14.30 11.67 -2.29
C VAL A 202 -15.62 12.19 -1.73
N ASP A 203 -15.83 11.99 -0.42
CA ASP A 203 -16.97 12.53 0.34
C ASP A 203 -16.43 13.27 1.58
N GLY A 204 -16.28 14.59 1.46
CA GLY A 204 -15.62 15.41 2.47
C GLY A 204 -14.16 15.00 2.66
N LYS A 205 -13.82 14.52 3.86
CA LYS A 205 -12.48 14.04 4.23
C LYS A 205 -12.31 12.52 4.10
N ILE A 206 -13.30 11.83 3.52
CA ILE A 206 -13.24 10.40 3.25
C ILE A 206 -12.87 10.19 1.78
N VAL A 207 -11.82 9.41 1.53
CA VAL A 207 -11.39 9.02 0.18
C VAL A 207 -11.45 7.51 0.05
N THR A 208 -12.16 6.99 -0.94
CA THR A 208 -12.19 5.55 -1.21
C THR A 208 -11.77 5.24 -2.63
N GLY A 209 -11.00 4.17 -2.83
CA GLY A 209 -10.58 3.69 -4.16
C GLY A 209 -11.02 2.25 -4.41
N ASN A 210 -11.34 1.90 -5.65
CA ASN A 210 -11.93 0.59 -5.95
C ASN A 210 -10.92 -0.54 -6.26
N GLY A 211 -9.61 -0.28 -6.23
CA GLY A 211 -8.62 -1.32 -6.48
C GLY A 211 -7.27 -0.82 -6.98
N PRO A 212 -6.36 -1.73 -7.39
CA PRO A 212 -4.98 -1.40 -7.72
C PRO A 212 -4.85 -0.36 -8.85
N GLY A 213 -5.74 -0.41 -9.84
CA GLY A 213 -5.76 0.54 -10.96
C GLY A 213 -6.04 1.99 -10.53
N ALA A 214 -6.69 2.20 -9.38
CA ALA A 214 -7.02 3.51 -8.84
C ALA A 214 -5.90 4.12 -8.00
N SER A 215 -4.82 3.38 -7.66
CA SER A 215 -3.82 3.77 -6.65
C SER A 215 -3.22 5.16 -6.85
N ARG A 216 -2.93 5.56 -8.09
CA ARG A 216 -2.41 6.90 -8.41
C ARG A 216 -3.45 7.99 -8.14
N LYS A 217 -4.64 7.88 -8.72
CA LYS A 217 -5.73 8.86 -8.55
C LYS A 217 -6.17 8.95 -7.09
N PHE A 218 -6.16 7.83 -6.39
CA PHE A 218 -6.46 7.74 -4.96
C PHE A 218 -5.44 8.56 -4.15
N ALA A 219 -4.16 8.39 -4.41
CA ALA A 219 -3.11 9.16 -3.76
C ALA A 219 -3.18 10.66 -4.09
N GLU A 220 -3.43 11.01 -5.35
CA GLU A 220 -3.61 12.40 -5.79
C GLU A 220 -4.79 13.09 -5.09
N ALA A 221 -5.91 12.37 -4.87
CA ALA A 221 -7.04 12.88 -4.10
C ALA A 221 -6.68 13.14 -2.63
N ILE A 222 -5.87 12.28 -2.00
CA ILE A 222 -5.38 12.49 -0.64
C ILE A 222 -4.44 13.71 -0.60
N VAL A 223 -3.54 13.85 -1.58
CA VAL A 223 -2.65 15.02 -1.70
C VAL A 223 -3.46 16.31 -1.82
N GLU A 224 -4.55 16.32 -2.59
CA GLU A 224 -5.41 17.50 -2.71
C GLU A 224 -6.01 17.91 -1.36
N LEU A 225 -6.47 16.95 -0.55
CA LEU A 225 -7.04 17.21 0.77
C LEU A 225 -5.99 17.65 1.81
N LEU A 226 -4.70 17.34 1.59
CA LEU A 226 -3.61 17.70 2.49
C LEU A 226 -3.12 19.14 2.31
N LYS A 227 -3.51 19.83 1.23
CA LYS A 227 -3.18 21.24 0.97
C LYS A 227 -3.86 22.18 1.96
#